data_AF-A0A6C0B5L1-F1
#
_entry.id   AF-A0A6C0B5L1-F1
#
_cell.length_a   1.000
_cell.length_b   1.000
_cell.length_c   1.000
_cell.angle_alpha   90.00
_cell.angle_beta   90.00
_cell.angle_gamma   90.00
#
_symmetry.space_group_name_H-M   'P 1'
#
loop_
_entity.id
_entity.type
_entity.pdbx_description
1 polymer ?
#
loop_
_entity_poly.entity_id
_entity_poly.type
_entity_poly.pdbx_seq_one_letter_code
_entity_poly.pdbx_strand_id
1 'polypeptide(L)'
;MINIFKLNKKRDQQALNKEYIFKNVLAKIHNKIEANSNKGVPQLIYIIPRVILGLPTYDQINCASYCVNKLRANGFIIVYTYPNLLFISWDHVPSTLKNPEYKTLAYEILTKPDADYSEIIKEISNFKTLKN
;
A
#
# COMPACT_ATOMS: atom_id res chain seq x y z
N MET A 1 2.68 34.23 34.09
CA MET A 1 2.54 34.63 32.67
C MET A 1 2.58 33.37 31.82
N ILE A 2 1.54 33.09 31.01
CA ILE A 2 1.47 31.88 30.16
C ILE A 2 2.23 32.11 28.84
N ASN A 3 3.04 31.14 28.42
CA ASN A 3 3.76 31.17 27.14
C ASN A 3 2.87 30.56 26.03
N ILE A 4 2.42 31.41 25.10
CA ILE A 4 1.50 31.06 24.02
C ILE A 4 2.06 29.97 23.07
N PHE A 5 3.38 29.90 22.86
CA PHE A 5 4.01 28.91 22.00
C PHE A 5 3.98 27.49 22.60
N LYS A 6 3.82 27.37 23.93
CA LYS A 6 3.73 26.06 24.61
C LYS A 6 2.31 25.48 24.60
N LEU A 7 1.29 26.27 24.23
CA LEU A 7 -0.11 25.85 24.29
C LEU A 7 -0.44 24.70 23.33
N ASN A 8 0.24 24.65 22.17
CA ASN A 8 0.01 23.61 21.16
C ASN A 8 0.82 22.33 21.38
N LYS A 9 1.84 22.35 22.26
CA LYS A 9 2.80 21.24 22.41
C LYS A 9 2.13 19.89 22.69
N LYS A 10 1.06 19.88 23.50
CA LYS A 10 0.32 18.65 23.82
C LYS A 10 -0.43 18.10 22.60
N ARG A 11 -1.07 18.98 21.82
CA ARG A 11 -1.81 18.61 20.61
C ARG A 11 -0.86 18.08 19.53
N ASP A 12 0.27 18.75 19.34
CA ASP A 12 1.26 18.36 18.34
C ASP A 12 1.90 17.01 18.72
N GLN A 13 2.20 16.78 20.00
CA GLN A 13 2.67 15.48 20.49
C GLN A 13 1.65 14.37 20.26
N GLN A 14 0.36 14.64 20.47
CA GLN A 14 -0.71 13.67 20.18
C GLN A 14 -0.78 13.33 18.70
N ALA A 15 -0.63 14.32 17.81
CA ALA A 15 -0.61 14.11 16.37
C ALA A 15 0.60 13.25 15.95
N LEU A 16 1.80 13.56 16.45
CA LEU A 16 3.01 12.76 16.19
C LEU A 16 2.86 11.31 16.68
N ASN A 17 2.30 11.12 17.88
CA ASN A 17 2.05 9.79 18.42
C ASN A 17 1.05 9.02 17.55
N LYS A 18 -0.04 9.66 17.11
CA LYS A 18 -1.03 9.06 16.20
C LYS A 18 -0.38 8.59 14.90
N GLU A 19 0.44 9.44 14.29
CA GLU A 19 1.14 9.11 13.05
C GLU A 19 2.12 7.93 13.24
N TYR A 20 2.88 7.94 14.34
CA TYR A 20 3.80 6.85 14.69
C TYR A 20 3.07 5.50 14.79
N ILE A 21 1.90 5.48 15.45
CA ILE A 21 1.09 4.26 15.59
C ILE A 21 0.59 3.77 14.24
N PHE A 22 0.10 4.67 13.40
CA PHE A 22 -0.41 4.32 12.08
C PHE A 22 0.71 3.75 11.18
N LYS A 23 1.91 4.33 11.24
CA LYS A 23 3.12 3.81 10.59
C LYS A 23 3.48 2.40 11.10
N ASN A 24 3.40 2.15 12.40
CA ASN A 24 3.68 0.83 12.96
C ASN A 24 2.69 -0.24 12.50
N VAL A 25 1.39 0.10 12.41
CA VAL A 25 0.37 -0.83 11.87
C VAL A 25 0.65 -1.11 10.39
N LEU A 26 0.96 -0.07 9.60
CA LEU A 26 1.31 -0.23 8.20
C LEU A 26 2.56 -1.10 8.00
N ALA A 27 3.60 -0.92 8.81
CA ALA A 27 4.80 -1.76 8.77
C ALA A 27 4.49 -3.25 9.00
N LYS A 28 3.60 -3.56 9.96
CA LYS A 28 3.14 -4.95 10.18
C LYS A 28 2.39 -5.53 8.98
N ILE A 29 1.64 -4.70 8.26
CA ILE A 29 0.97 -5.12 7.02
C ILE A 29 2.03 -5.45 5.96
N HIS A 30 3.03 -4.58 5.75
CA HIS A 30 4.11 -4.83 4.80
C HIS A 30 4.89 -6.13 5.10
N ASN A 31 5.23 -6.38 6.36
CA ASN A 31 5.90 -7.62 6.74
C ASN A 31 5.06 -8.86 6.42
N LYS A 32 3.73 -8.79 6.56
CA LYS A 32 2.83 -9.88 6.16
C LYS A 32 2.71 -10.03 4.65
N ILE A 33 2.72 -8.93 3.89
CA ILE A 33 2.77 -8.94 2.43
C ILE A 33 4.01 -9.69 1.96
N GLU A 34 5.18 -9.33 2.49
CA GLU A 34 6.46 -9.98 2.17
C GLU A 34 6.45 -11.46 2.53
N ALA A 35 5.99 -11.80 3.74
CA ALA A 35 5.88 -13.19 4.18
C ALA A 35 4.93 -14.04 3.31
N ASN A 36 3.82 -13.48 2.82
CA ASN A 36 2.91 -14.16 1.88
C ASN A 36 3.51 -14.28 0.48
N SER A 37 4.18 -13.23 0.02
CA SER A 37 4.89 -13.22 -1.26
C SER A 37 5.97 -14.30 -1.32
N ASN A 38 6.73 -14.48 -0.24
CA ASN A 38 7.74 -15.54 -0.13
C ASN A 38 7.16 -16.95 -0.18
N LYS A 39 5.85 -17.11 0.10
CA LYS A 39 5.11 -18.36 -0.06
C LYS A 39 4.47 -18.51 -1.45
N GLY A 40 4.68 -17.55 -2.35
CA GLY A 40 4.07 -17.52 -3.68
C GLY A 40 2.60 -17.15 -3.68
N VAL A 41 2.07 -16.57 -2.59
CA VAL A 41 0.66 -16.16 -2.49
C VAL A 41 0.55 -14.64 -2.69
N PRO A 42 0.00 -14.16 -3.82
CA PRO A 42 0.01 -12.74 -4.19
C PRO A 42 -1.14 -11.90 -3.57
N GLN A 43 -1.74 -12.41 -2.51
CA GLN A 43 -2.87 -11.79 -1.83
C GLN A 43 -2.88 -12.16 -0.34
N LEU A 44 -3.52 -11.30 0.46
CA LEU A 44 -3.77 -11.59 1.87
C LEU A 44 -4.95 -10.81 2.43
N ILE A 45 -5.48 -11.34 3.54
CA ILE A 45 -6.47 -10.66 4.38
C ILE A 45 -5.77 -10.20 5.67
N TYR A 46 -5.95 -8.93 6.00
CA TYR A 46 -5.42 -8.31 7.22
C TYR A 46 -6.55 -7.71 8.04
N ILE A 47 -6.52 -7.96 9.35
CA ILE A 47 -7.46 -7.36 10.30
C ILE A 47 -6.72 -6.24 11.03
N ILE A 48 -7.15 -4.99 10.83
CA ILE A 48 -6.65 -3.84 11.59
C ILE A 48 -7.01 -4.06 13.07
N PRO A 49 -6.03 -3.96 14.00
CA PRO A 49 -6.29 -4.10 15.43
C PRO A 49 -7.41 -3.16 15.90
N ARG A 50 -8.29 -3.64 16.78
CA ARG A 50 -9.34 -2.79 17.37
C ARG A 50 -8.80 -1.89 18.47
N VAL A 51 -7.83 -2.40 19.21
CA VAL A 51 -7.21 -1.73 20.35
C VAL A 51 -5.71 -1.92 20.24
N ILE A 52 -4.95 -0.90 20.64
CA ILE A 52 -3.51 -0.96 20.81
C ILE A 52 -3.22 -0.67 22.28
N LEU A 53 -2.57 -1.63 22.96
CA LEU A 53 -2.24 -1.50 24.38
C LEU A 53 -1.41 -0.24 24.63
N GLY A 54 -1.75 0.50 25.68
CA GLY A 54 -1.13 1.78 26.01
C GLY A 54 -1.70 2.99 25.26
N LEU A 55 -2.67 2.80 24.36
CA LEU A 55 -3.24 3.86 23.53
C LEU A 55 -4.77 3.88 23.57
N PRO A 56 -5.37 4.50 24.60
CA PRO A 56 -6.82 4.55 24.78
C PRO A 56 -7.55 5.37 23.71
N THR A 57 -6.86 6.31 23.06
CA THR A 57 -7.43 7.18 22.01
C THR A 57 -7.14 6.68 20.60
N TYR A 58 -6.78 5.40 20.44
CA TYR A 58 -6.55 4.81 19.13
C TYR A 58 -7.85 4.77 18.32
N ASP A 59 -7.79 5.37 17.12
CA ASP A 59 -8.91 5.39 16.19
C ASP A 59 -8.66 4.37 15.07
N GLN A 60 -9.37 3.25 15.17
CA GLN A 60 -9.27 2.14 14.24
C GLN A 60 -9.65 2.53 12.80
N ILE A 61 -10.72 3.33 12.64
CA ILE A 61 -11.24 3.71 11.32
C ILE A 61 -10.24 4.62 10.63
N ASN A 62 -9.72 5.64 11.33
CA ASN A 62 -8.70 6.52 10.78
C ASN A 62 -7.40 5.77 10.48
N CYS A 63 -7.02 4.79 11.29
CA CYS A 63 -5.87 3.95 11.01
C CYS A 63 -6.08 3.10 9.75
N ALA A 64 -7.26 2.49 9.58
CA ALA A 64 -7.60 1.70 8.41
C ALA A 64 -7.56 2.57 7.15
N SER A 65 -8.21 3.75 7.16
CA SER A 65 -8.17 4.72 6.07
C SER A 65 -6.75 5.15 5.72
N TYR A 66 -5.89 5.40 6.72
CA TYR A 66 -4.48 5.71 6.50
C TYR A 66 -3.76 4.57 5.77
N CYS A 67 -3.90 3.32 6.23
CA CYS A 67 -3.27 2.17 5.61
C CYS A 67 -3.78 1.94 4.18
N VAL A 68 -5.09 2.04 3.94
CA VAL A 68 -5.71 1.93 2.62
C VAL A 68 -5.11 2.94 1.65
N ASN A 69 -5.02 4.21 2.05
CA ASN A 69 -4.50 5.27 1.19
C ASN A 69 -3.02 5.05 0.85
N LYS A 70 -2.20 4.65 1.83
CA LYS A 70 -0.78 4.37 1.60
C LYS A 70 -0.56 3.14 0.73
N LEU A 71 -1.33 2.07 0.92
CA LEU A 71 -1.21 0.85 0.11
C LEU A 71 -1.69 1.07 -1.33
N ARG A 72 -2.80 1.80 -1.53
CA ARG A 72 -3.27 2.16 -2.87
C ARG A 72 -2.27 3.04 -3.62
N ALA A 73 -1.65 4.00 -2.94
CA ALA A 73 -0.60 4.83 -3.52
C ALA A 73 0.61 4.00 -3.98
N ASN A 74 0.87 2.85 -3.34
CA ASN A 74 1.92 1.91 -3.73
C ASN A 74 1.47 0.89 -4.81
N GLY A 75 0.26 1.02 -5.36
CA GLY A 75 -0.24 0.17 -6.43
C GLY A 75 -0.94 -1.13 -5.98
N PHE A 76 -1.16 -1.34 -4.68
CA PHE A 76 -1.92 -2.51 -4.23
C PHE A 76 -3.42 -2.35 -4.52
N ILE A 77 -4.07 -3.44 -4.93
CA ILE A 77 -5.54 -3.51 -4.96
C ILE A 77 -6.03 -3.76 -3.53
N ILE A 78 -6.89 -2.86 -3.05
CA ILE A 78 -7.40 -2.89 -1.67
C ILE A 78 -8.93 -2.88 -1.66
N VAL A 79 -9.52 -3.93 -1.08
CA VAL A 79 -10.94 -3.97 -0.72
C VAL A 79 -11.04 -3.83 0.80
N TYR A 80 -11.64 -2.74 1.24
CA TYR A 80 -11.85 -2.45 2.65
C TYR A 80 -13.29 -2.79 3.05
N THR A 81 -13.43 -3.71 4.01
CA THR A 81 -14.72 -4.06 4.60
C THR A 81 -14.77 -3.51 6.03
N TYR A 82 -15.76 -2.66 6.28
CA TYR A 82 -15.97 -2.02 7.58
C TYR A 82 -16.21 -3.07 8.68
N PRO A 83 -15.63 -2.89 9.90
CA PRO A 83 -14.85 -1.75 10.35
C PRO A 83 -13.33 -1.87 10.20
N ASN A 84 -12.79 -3.04 9.86
CA ASN A 84 -11.36 -3.29 10.06
C ASN A 84 -10.72 -4.37 9.19
N LEU A 85 -11.42 -4.88 8.20
CA LEU A 85 -10.92 -5.95 7.36
C LEU A 85 -10.38 -5.38 6.04
N LEU A 86 -9.13 -5.70 5.73
CA LEU A 86 -8.48 -5.33 4.48
C LEU A 86 -8.16 -6.58 3.69
N PHE A 87 -8.73 -6.70 2.49
CA PHE A 87 -8.20 -7.58 1.48
C PHE A 87 -7.18 -6.80 0.63
N ILE A 88 -6.01 -7.39 0.45
CA ILE A 88 -4.85 -6.78 -0.21
C ILE A 88 -4.37 -7.76 -1.29
N SER A 89 -4.25 -7.29 -2.53
CA SER A 89 -3.77 -8.09 -3.65
C SER A 89 -2.77 -7.33 -4.52
N TRP A 90 -1.73 -8.04 -4.95
CA TRP A 90 -0.78 -7.62 -5.98
C TRP A 90 -0.69 -8.67 -7.11
N ASP A 91 -1.69 -9.54 -7.23
CA ASP A 91 -1.75 -10.59 -8.26
C ASP A 91 -1.82 -10.03 -9.69
N HIS A 92 -2.35 -8.82 -9.84
CA HIS A 92 -2.37 -8.09 -11.11
C HIS A 92 -0.98 -7.66 -11.60
N VAL A 93 0.04 -7.68 -10.73
CA VAL A 93 1.41 -7.31 -11.08
C VAL A 93 2.07 -8.49 -11.79
N PRO A 94 2.48 -8.35 -13.07
CA PRO A 94 3.05 -9.45 -13.82
C PRO A 94 4.38 -9.90 -13.22
N SER A 95 4.58 -11.21 -13.12
CA SER A 95 5.89 -11.77 -12.78
C SER A 95 6.87 -11.48 -13.91
N THR A 96 7.99 -10.84 -13.57
CA THR A 96 9.09 -10.55 -14.50
C THR A 96 9.75 -11.81 -15.07
N LEU A 97 9.56 -12.97 -14.43
CA LEU A 97 10.04 -14.26 -14.92
C LEU A 97 9.06 -14.90 -15.93
N LYS A 98 7.75 -14.72 -15.73
CA LYS A 98 6.74 -15.27 -16.65
C LYS A 98 6.59 -14.41 -17.90
N ASN A 99 6.81 -13.10 -17.75
CA ASN A 99 6.62 -12.12 -18.80
C ASN A 99 7.76 -11.07 -18.79
N PRO A 100 8.95 -11.42 -19.28
CA PRO A 100 10.13 -10.54 -19.28
C PRO A 100 9.92 -9.22 -20.04
N GLU A 101 9.04 -9.20 -21.04
CA GLU A 101 8.70 -8.04 -21.86
C GLU A 101 8.20 -6.83 -21.04
N TYR A 102 7.45 -7.06 -19.95
CA TYR A 102 6.97 -5.97 -19.08
C TYR A 102 8.11 -5.31 -18.29
N LYS A 103 9.19 -6.04 -17.99
CA LYS A 103 10.37 -5.48 -17.31
C LYS A 103 11.12 -4.54 -18.24
N THR A 104 11.29 -4.94 -19.50
CA THR A 104 11.93 -4.13 -20.54
C THR A 104 11.13 -2.84 -20.77
N LEU A 105 9.81 -2.94 -20.91
CA LEU A 105 8.94 -1.78 -21.08
C LEU A 105 8.99 -0.83 -19.87
N ALA A 106 8.93 -1.37 -18.65
CA ALA A 106 9.02 -0.54 -17.44
C ALA A 106 10.35 0.22 -17.37
N TYR A 107 11.47 -0.41 -17.77
CA TYR A 107 12.78 0.26 -17.84
C TYR A 107 12.84 1.33 -18.93
N GLU A 108 12.25 1.07 -20.11
CA GLU A 108 12.17 2.06 -21.18
C GLU A 108 11.36 3.29 -20.76
N ILE A 109 10.18 3.11 -20.16
CA ILE A 109 9.33 4.22 -19.68
C ILE A 109 10.08 5.07 -18.64
N LEU A 110 10.84 4.43 -17.74
CA LEU A 110 11.63 5.15 -16.73
C LEU A 110 12.81 5.93 -17.32
N THR A 111 13.39 5.46 -18.42
CA THR A 111 14.56 6.08 -19.06
C THR A 111 14.20 7.09 -20.15
N LYS A 112 13.00 6.99 -20.73
CA LYS A 112 12.51 7.85 -21.82
C LYS A 112 11.02 8.22 -21.63
N PRO A 113 10.65 8.92 -20.55
CA PRO A 113 9.24 9.16 -20.21
C PRO A 113 8.42 9.89 -21.28
N ASP A 114 9.06 10.65 -22.17
CA ASP A 114 8.40 11.42 -23.23
C ASP A 114 8.17 10.63 -24.54
N ALA A 115 8.63 9.38 -24.62
CA ALA A 115 8.44 8.55 -25.80
C ALA A 115 6.99 8.00 -25.89
N ASP A 116 6.51 7.77 -27.12
CA ASP A 116 5.20 7.16 -27.33
C ASP A 116 5.31 5.62 -27.22
N TYR A 117 4.57 5.04 -26.28
CA TYR A 117 4.53 3.61 -26.00
C TYR A 117 3.26 2.92 -26.52
N SER A 118 2.40 3.64 -27.24
CA SER A 118 1.06 3.17 -27.64
C SER A 118 1.08 1.89 -28.48
N GLU A 119 2.07 1.73 -29.36
CA GLU A 119 2.22 0.52 -30.20
C GLU A 119 2.66 -0.69 -29.37
N ILE A 120 3.67 -0.52 -28.51
CA ILE A 120 4.18 -1.59 -27.63
C ILE A 120 3.07 -2.06 -26.68
N ILE A 121 2.28 -1.14 -26.14
CA ILE A 121 1.13 -1.45 -25.27
C ILE A 121 0.06 -2.26 -26.03
N LYS A 122 -0.20 -1.94 -27.31
CA LYS A 122 -1.13 -2.71 -28.16
C LYS A 122 -0.63 -4.13 -28.42
N GLU A 123 0.65 -4.30 -28.78
CA GLU A 123 1.24 -5.62 -29.01
C GLU A 123 1.13 -6.50 -27.77
N ILE A 124 1.54 -5.99 -26.61
CA ILE A 124 1.47 -6.72 -25.34
C ILE A 124 0.04 -7.12 -24.97
N SER A 125 -0.93 -6.25 -25.25
CA SER A 125 -2.36 -6.53 -25.00
C SER A 125 -2.87 -7.67 -25.88
N ASN A 126 -2.43 -7.73 -27.14
CA ASN A 126 -2.77 -8.81 -28.08
C ASN A 126 -2.12 -10.15 -27.69
N PHE A 127 -0.87 -10.14 -27.19
CA PHE A 127 -0.21 -11.35 -26.69
C PHE A 127 -0.95 -11.99 -25.50
N LYS A 128 -1.57 -11.17 -24.64
CA LYS A 128 -2.39 -11.65 -23.51
C LYS A 128 -3.64 -12.38 -23.95
N THR A 129 -4.20 -12.02 -25.10
CA THR A 129 -5.42 -12.64 -25.65
C THR A 129 -5.15 -13.98 -26.33
N LEU A 130 -3.93 -14.22 -26.82
CA LEU A 130 -3.51 -15.45 -27.51
C LEU A 130 -3.13 -16.61 -26.57
N LYS A 131 -2.86 -16.32 -25.29
CA LYS A 131 -2.44 -17.32 -24.27
C LYS A 131 -3.57 -17.81 -23.38
N ASN A 132 -4.81 -17.34 -23.57
CA ASN A 132 -6.01 -17.77 -22.85
C ASN A 132 -6.87 -18.70 -23.72
#